data_AF-A0A399ZIR0-F1
#
_entry.id   AF-A0A399ZIR0-F1
#
_cell.length_a   1.000
_cell.length_b   1.000
_cell.length_c   1.000
_cell.angle_alpha   90.00
_cell.angle_beta   90.00
_cell.angle_gamma   90.00
#
_symmetry.space_group_name_H-M   'P 1'
#
loop_
_entity.id
_entity.type
_entity.pdbx_description
1 polymer ?
#
loop_
_entity_poly.entity_id
_entity_poly.type
_entity_poly.pdbx_seq_one_letter_code
_entity_poly.pdbx_strand_id
1 'polypeptide(L)'
;MSSEPVTTSNRFLDRLISEERRAEIFHKRIEIASTVLLALATIATAWGGYQSAKWGGEQTSHSAKSATAIVKSGHFANLAEQRLTLQVNVFSQYVEAVSKGNLTFADFLAQRFPEPLKTAAVAWKKTDPWNNPDAPATPFQLPEFVLAETVQAEHWEQVATIEAVAAEVASEISDRYLMFTII
;
A
#
# COMPACT_ATOMS: atom_id res chain seq x y z
N MET A 1 -5.67 51.54 87.65
CA MET A 1 -6.20 51.90 86.32
C MET A 1 -5.02 51.89 85.36
N SER A 2 -4.56 50.74 84.86
CA SER A 2 -5.15 49.85 83.84
C SER A 2 -5.25 50.50 82.45
N SER A 3 -4.33 50.15 81.55
CA SER A 3 -4.57 49.94 80.10
C SER A 3 -3.29 49.53 79.34
N GLU A 4 -3.16 48.23 79.06
CA GLU A 4 -2.54 47.63 77.86
C GLU A 4 -3.67 46.87 77.12
N PRO A 5 -3.59 46.46 75.82
CA PRO A 5 -2.56 46.68 74.79
C PRO A 5 -3.12 47.06 73.38
N VAL A 6 -2.51 48.00 72.65
CA VAL A 6 -2.87 48.34 71.24
C VAL A 6 -2.01 47.57 70.20
N THR A 7 -0.90 46.97 70.62
CA THR A 7 0.11 46.38 69.72
C THR A 7 -0.29 45.02 69.11
N THR A 8 -1.20 44.27 69.74
CA THR A 8 -1.63 42.94 69.29
C THR A 8 -2.55 43.02 68.06
N SER A 9 -3.33 44.10 67.94
CA SER A 9 -4.32 44.29 66.87
C SER A 9 -3.68 44.46 65.49
N ASN A 10 -2.62 45.27 65.39
CA ASN A 10 -1.93 45.52 64.11
C ASN A 10 -1.25 44.26 63.55
N ARG A 11 -0.65 43.41 64.40
CA ARG A 11 -0.02 42.16 63.94
C ARG A 11 -1.03 41.13 63.43
N PHE A 12 -2.26 41.15 63.95
CA PHE A 12 -3.31 40.24 63.51
C PHE A 12 -3.88 40.66 62.16
N LEU A 13 -4.12 41.97 61.97
CA LEU A 13 -4.55 42.53 60.69
C LEU A 13 -3.48 42.39 59.60
N ASP A 14 -2.20 42.64 59.92
CA ASP A 14 -1.09 42.42 58.99
C ASP A 14 -0.97 40.94 58.57
N ARG A 15 -1.22 40.00 59.50
CA ARG A 15 -1.27 38.57 59.17
C ARG A 15 -2.42 38.24 58.24
N LEU A 16 -3.64 38.69 58.54
CA LEU A 16 -4.81 38.45 57.69
C LEU A 16 -4.62 39.01 56.27
N ILE A 17 -4.15 40.26 56.15
CA ILE A 17 -3.86 40.89 54.85
C ILE A 17 -2.74 40.13 54.12
N SER A 18 -1.74 39.64 54.84
CA SER A 18 -0.65 38.85 54.23
C SER A 18 -1.09 37.45 53.78
N GLU A 19 -2.06 36.83 54.46
CA GLU A 19 -2.62 35.53 54.10
C GLU A 19 -3.58 35.64 52.91
N GLU A 20 -4.46 36.65 52.89
CA GLU A 20 -5.32 36.96 51.75
C GLU A 20 -4.50 37.23 50.49
N ARG A 21 -3.46 38.06 50.60
CA ARG A 21 -2.57 38.37 49.47
C ARG A 21 -1.81 37.12 48.97
N ARG A 22 -1.40 36.20 49.86
CA ARG A 22 -0.78 34.92 49.46
C ARG A 22 -1.78 34.02 48.73
N ALA A 23 -3.03 33.95 49.20
CA ALA A 23 -4.08 33.17 48.57
C ALA A 23 -4.45 33.70 47.17
N GLU A 24 -4.50 35.03 46.99
CA GLU A 24 -4.71 35.67 45.68
C GLU A 24 -3.57 35.39 44.71
N ILE A 25 -2.32 35.53 45.16
CA ILE A 25 -1.14 35.23 44.32
C ILE A 25 -1.12 33.75 43.92
N PHE A 26 -1.49 32.85 44.84
CA PHE A 26 -1.57 31.42 44.57
C PHE A 26 -2.68 31.09 43.56
N HIS A 27 -3.88 31.65 43.73
CA HIS A 27 -4.98 31.53 42.76
C HIS A 27 -4.56 32.01 41.37
N LYS A 28 -3.97 33.21 41.28
CA LYS A 28 -3.53 33.78 40.00
C LYS A 28 -2.45 32.93 39.31
N ARG A 29 -1.56 32.30 40.08
CA ARG A 29 -0.57 31.34 39.54
C ARG A 29 -1.22 30.08 39.01
N ILE A 30 -2.20 29.52 39.72
CA ILE A 30 -2.96 28.35 39.26
C ILE A 30 -3.79 28.68 38.02
N GLU A 31 -4.41 29.86 37.98
CA GLU A 31 -5.19 30.32 36.84
C GLU A 31 -4.31 30.41 35.58
N ILE A 32 -3.15 31.09 35.68
CA ILE A 32 -2.19 31.16 34.57
C ILE A 32 -1.71 29.77 34.17
N ALA A 33 -1.34 28.92 35.14
CA ALA A 33 -0.91 27.56 34.84
C ALA A 33 -2.01 26.76 34.11
N SER A 34 -3.26 26.90 34.54
CA SER A 34 -4.42 26.24 33.92
C SER A 34 -4.67 26.75 32.50
N THR A 35 -4.61 28.07 32.28
CA THR A 35 -4.74 28.65 30.94
C THR A 35 -3.61 28.18 30.01
N VAL A 36 -2.38 28.13 30.50
CA VAL A 36 -1.23 27.62 29.73
C VAL A 36 -1.42 26.14 29.42
N LEU A 37 -1.86 25.33 30.38
CA LEU A 37 -2.14 23.91 30.16
C LEU A 37 -3.25 23.69 29.14
N LEU A 38 -4.35 24.46 29.20
CA LEU A 38 -5.45 24.39 28.23
C LEU A 38 -5.00 24.82 26.82
N ALA A 39 -4.17 25.87 26.73
CA ALA A 39 -3.61 26.30 25.45
C ALA A 39 -2.70 25.24 24.84
N LEU A 40 -1.83 24.62 25.65
CA LEU A 40 -0.97 23.52 25.23
C LEU A 40 -1.79 22.29 24.80
N ALA A 41 -2.84 21.94 25.55
CA ALA A 41 -3.75 20.85 25.19
C ALA A 41 -4.41 21.10 23.82
N THR A 42 -4.91 22.32 23.59
CA THR A 42 -5.52 22.71 22.30
C THR A 42 -4.55 22.58 21.12
N ILE A 43 -3.30 23.01 21.31
CA ILE A 43 -2.25 22.87 20.28
C ILE A 43 -1.94 21.39 20.01
N ALA A 44 -1.84 20.57 21.07
CA ALA A 44 -1.60 19.13 20.93
C ALA A 44 -2.73 18.44 20.15
N THR A 45 -3.99 18.75 20.45
CA THR A 45 -5.16 18.24 19.72
C THR A 45 -5.14 18.67 18.25
N ALA A 46 -4.85 19.94 17.97
CA ALA A 46 -4.76 20.46 16.61
C ALA A 46 -3.62 19.80 15.81
N TRP A 47 -2.47 19.55 16.44
CA TRP A 47 -1.33 18.89 15.82
C TRP A 47 -1.63 17.42 15.49
N GLY A 48 -2.25 16.68 16.41
CA GLY A 48 -2.66 15.30 16.19
C GLY A 48 -3.66 15.15 15.05
N GLY A 49 -4.69 16.02 15.03
CA GLY A 49 -5.66 16.08 13.94
C GLY A 49 -5.03 16.40 12.57
N TYR A 50 -4.10 17.36 12.52
CA TYR A 50 -3.36 17.69 11.30
C TYR A 50 -2.54 16.50 10.77
N GLN A 51 -1.78 15.82 11.64
CA GLN A 51 -0.96 14.69 11.23
C GLN A 51 -1.82 13.50 10.77
N SER A 52 -2.91 13.19 11.47
CA SER A 52 -3.83 12.14 11.05
C SER A 52 -4.42 12.44 9.66
N ALA A 53 -4.90 13.66 9.42
CA ALA A 53 -5.45 14.04 8.12
C ALA A 53 -4.40 13.92 6.99
N LYS A 54 -3.15 14.31 7.25
CA LYS A 54 -2.04 14.20 6.30
C LYS A 54 -1.78 12.75 5.91
N TRP A 55 -1.63 11.86 6.89
CA TRP A 55 -1.32 10.45 6.65
C TRP A 55 -2.52 9.67 6.10
N GLY A 56 -3.75 10.03 6.48
CA GLY A 56 -4.96 9.50 5.85
C GLY A 56 -5.09 9.90 4.37
N GLY A 57 -4.61 11.09 4.01
CA GLY A 57 -4.48 11.51 2.61
C GLY A 57 -3.49 10.63 1.83
N GLU A 58 -2.32 10.37 2.42
CA GLU A 58 -1.29 9.52 1.79
C GLU A 58 -1.75 8.07 1.65
N GLN A 59 -2.41 7.51 2.67
CA GLN A 59 -3.06 6.20 2.64
C GLN A 59 -4.08 6.11 1.49
N THR A 60 -4.93 7.13 1.33
CA THR A 60 -5.94 7.17 0.27
C THR A 60 -5.28 7.21 -1.11
N SER A 61 -4.22 8.01 -1.27
CA SER A 61 -3.44 8.12 -2.51
C SER A 61 -2.80 6.78 -2.90
N HIS A 62 -2.09 6.14 -1.98
CA HIS A 62 -1.48 4.82 -2.21
C HIS A 62 -2.53 3.74 -2.49
N SER A 63 -3.66 3.74 -1.77
CA SER A 63 -4.76 2.81 -2.03
C SER A 63 -5.34 2.98 -3.45
N ALA A 64 -5.49 4.21 -3.92
CA ALA A 64 -5.96 4.48 -5.29
C ALA A 64 -4.97 4.01 -6.36
N LYS A 65 -3.65 4.17 -6.12
CA LYS A 65 -2.60 3.65 -7.00
C LYS A 65 -2.59 2.12 -7.03
N SER A 66 -2.72 1.48 -5.86
CA SER A 66 -2.83 0.02 -5.75
C SER A 66 -4.04 -0.51 -6.52
N ALA A 67 -5.22 0.09 -6.32
CA ALA A 67 -6.44 -0.30 -7.06
C ALA A 67 -6.26 -0.14 -8.58
N THR A 68 -5.64 0.95 -9.03
CA THR A 68 -5.33 1.15 -10.46
C THR A 68 -4.38 0.08 -10.99
N ALA A 69 -3.36 -0.29 -10.21
CA ALA A 69 -2.40 -1.31 -10.58
C ALA A 69 -3.04 -2.71 -10.65
N ILE A 70 -3.94 -3.06 -9.71
CA ILE A 70 -4.73 -4.30 -9.76
C ILE A 70 -5.55 -4.38 -11.06
N VAL A 71 -6.24 -3.29 -11.44
CA VAL A 71 -7.01 -3.25 -12.70
C VAL A 71 -6.11 -3.45 -13.92
N LYS A 72 -4.93 -2.83 -13.94
CA LYS A 72 -3.97 -2.98 -15.04
C LYS A 72 -3.40 -4.41 -15.10
N SER A 73 -3.05 -4.99 -13.96
CA SER A 73 -2.59 -6.37 -13.87
C SER A 73 -3.63 -7.33 -14.45
N GLY A 74 -4.89 -7.21 -14.02
CA GLY A 74 -6.00 -8.00 -14.57
C GLY A 74 -6.23 -7.79 -16.07
N HIS A 75 -6.09 -6.55 -16.57
CA HIS A 75 -6.18 -6.27 -18.01
C HIS A 75 -5.10 -7.02 -18.81
N PHE A 76 -3.84 -6.97 -18.37
CA PHE A 76 -2.75 -7.65 -19.06
C PHE A 76 -2.83 -9.17 -18.90
N ALA A 77 -3.25 -9.69 -17.74
CA ALA A 77 -3.50 -11.12 -17.54
C ALA A 77 -4.54 -11.65 -18.54
N ASN A 78 -5.66 -10.93 -18.71
CA ASN A 78 -6.69 -11.28 -19.69
C ASN A 78 -6.16 -11.25 -21.13
N LEU A 79 -5.32 -10.26 -21.49
CA LEU A 79 -4.71 -10.21 -22.82
C LEU A 79 -3.72 -11.37 -23.04
N ALA A 80 -2.97 -11.76 -22.00
CA ALA A 80 -2.09 -12.92 -22.04
C ALA A 80 -2.88 -14.22 -22.28
N GLU A 81 -3.98 -14.43 -21.56
CA GLU A 81 -4.86 -15.59 -21.73
C GLU A 81 -5.51 -15.65 -23.13
N GLN A 82 -5.97 -14.51 -23.65
CA GLN A 82 -6.53 -14.42 -25.00
C GLN A 82 -5.47 -14.80 -26.05
N ARG A 83 -4.25 -14.26 -25.92
CA ARG A 83 -3.14 -14.60 -26.82
C ARG A 83 -2.73 -16.06 -26.69
N LEU A 84 -2.64 -16.59 -25.48
CA LEU A 84 -2.30 -17.98 -25.24
C LEU A 84 -3.34 -18.90 -25.90
N THR A 85 -4.63 -18.61 -25.73
CA THR A 85 -5.72 -19.40 -26.32
C THR A 85 -5.65 -19.42 -27.85
N LEU A 86 -5.40 -18.27 -28.48
CA LEU A 86 -5.20 -18.20 -29.94
C LEU A 86 -4.01 -19.04 -30.40
N GLN A 87 -2.91 -19.00 -29.65
CA GLN A 87 -1.69 -19.76 -29.97
C GLN A 87 -1.87 -21.25 -29.75
N VAL A 88 -2.55 -21.66 -28.67
CA VAL A 88 -2.94 -23.07 -28.41
C VAL A 88 -3.85 -23.59 -29.51
N ASN A 89 -4.78 -22.78 -30.02
CA ASN A 89 -5.67 -23.19 -31.11
C ASN A 89 -4.90 -23.47 -32.40
N VAL A 90 -4.02 -22.56 -32.83
CA VAL A 90 -3.20 -22.73 -34.03
C VAL A 90 -2.20 -23.90 -33.87
N PHE A 91 -1.62 -24.07 -32.68
CA PHE A 91 -0.74 -25.20 -32.38
C PHE A 91 -1.49 -26.54 -32.41
N SER A 92 -2.71 -26.59 -31.87
CA SER A 92 -3.55 -27.79 -31.91
C SER A 92 -3.88 -28.21 -33.35
N GLN A 93 -4.21 -27.25 -34.22
CA GLN A 93 -4.42 -27.51 -35.65
C GLN A 93 -3.15 -28.03 -36.34
N TYR A 94 -1.98 -27.51 -35.97
CA TYR A 94 -0.69 -27.99 -36.47
C TYR A 94 -0.45 -29.45 -36.06
N VAL A 95 -0.63 -29.77 -34.78
CA VAL A 95 -0.44 -31.14 -34.27
C VAL A 95 -1.43 -32.11 -34.92
N GLU A 96 -2.69 -31.70 -35.12
CA GLU A 96 -3.68 -32.49 -35.84
C GLU A 96 -3.26 -32.74 -37.30
N ALA A 97 -2.76 -31.72 -38.00
CA ALA A 97 -2.28 -31.84 -39.37
C ALA A 97 -1.09 -32.80 -39.49
N VAL A 98 -0.15 -32.73 -38.55
CA VAL A 98 0.99 -33.66 -38.47
C VAL A 98 0.51 -35.09 -38.22
N SER A 99 -0.39 -35.28 -37.25
CA SER A 99 -0.95 -36.60 -36.91
C SER A 99 -1.71 -37.25 -38.08
N LYS A 100 -2.43 -36.45 -38.88
CA LYS A 100 -3.12 -36.90 -40.10
C LYS A 100 -2.21 -37.06 -41.32
N GLY A 101 -0.91 -36.79 -41.20
CA GLY A 101 0.06 -36.84 -42.30
C GLY A 101 -0.09 -35.73 -43.35
N ASN A 102 -0.87 -34.67 -43.07
CA ASN A 102 -1.04 -33.54 -43.97
C ASN A 102 0.08 -32.49 -43.76
N LEU A 103 1.28 -32.85 -44.21
CA LEU A 103 2.48 -32.04 -43.99
C LEU A 103 2.41 -30.67 -44.69
N THR A 104 1.76 -30.58 -45.86
CA THR A 104 1.58 -29.30 -46.57
C THR A 104 0.81 -28.29 -45.72
N PHE A 105 -0.27 -28.74 -45.05
CA PHE A 105 -1.04 -27.87 -44.16
C PHE A 105 -0.30 -27.57 -42.85
N ALA A 106 0.42 -28.56 -42.30
CA ALA A 106 1.26 -28.36 -41.12
C ALA A 106 2.35 -27.30 -41.35
N ASP A 107 3.07 -27.38 -42.48
CA ASP A 107 4.11 -26.41 -42.84
C ASP A 107 3.53 -25.01 -43.08
N PHE A 108 2.34 -24.94 -43.70
CA PHE A 108 1.60 -23.68 -43.87
C PHE A 108 1.27 -23.00 -42.53
N LEU A 109 0.85 -23.78 -41.52
CA LEU A 109 0.57 -23.28 -40.17
C LEU A 109 1.87 -22.87 -39.46
N ALA A 110 2.90 -23.71 -39.50
CA ALA A 110 4.18 -23.46 -38.83
C ALA A 110 4.88 -22.19 -39.31
N GLN A 111 4.80 -21.88 -40.62
CA GLN A 111 5.36 -20.63 -41.18
C GLN A 111 4.68 -19.37 -40.62
N ARG A 112 3.41 -19.47 -40.20
CA ARG A 112 2.57 -18.36 -39.71
C ARG A 112 2.34 -18.37 -38.21
N PHE A 113 3.06 -19.21 -37.46
CA PHE A 113 3.00 -19.14 -36.00
C PHE A 113 3.34 -17.72 -35.55
N PRO A 114 2.50 -17.10 -34.71
CA PRO A 114 2.82 -15.83 -34.10
C PRO A 114 4.00 -16.02 -33.13
N GLU A 115 4.75 -14.94 -32.86
CA GLU A 115 5.70 -14.95 -31.74
C GLU A 115 4.93 -14.82 -30.41
N PRO A 116 5.38 -15.46 -29.32
CA PRO A 116 6.62 -16.25 -29.19
C PRO A 116 6.48 -17.74 -29.59
N LEU A 117 5.28 -18.22 -29.94
CA LEU A 117 5.06 -19.63 -30.31
C LEU A 117 5.99 -20.11 -31.41
N LYS A 118 6.28 -19.29 -32.43
CA LYS A 118 7.17 -19.70 -33.52
C LYS A 118 8.57 -20.04 -33.01
N THR A 119 9.18 -19.17 -32.22
CA THR A 119 10.49 -19.42 -31.61
C THR A 119 10.45 -20.64 -30.69
N ALA A 120 9.45 -20.72 -29.81
CA ALA A 120 9.29 -21.83 -28.89
C ALA A 120 9.05 -23.17 -29.62
N ALA A 121 8.26 -23.19 -30.70
CA ALA A 121 7.99 -24.38 -31.49
C ALA A 121 9.24 -24.88 -32.22
N VAL A 122 10.11 -23.98 -32.69
CA VAL A 122 11.40 -24.37 -33.29
C VAL A 122 12.32 -24.99 -32.23
N ALA A 123 12.39 -24.41 -31.03
CA ALA A 123 13.17 -24.97 -29.93
C ALA A 123 12.62 -26.33 -29.49
N TRP A 124 11.29 -26.43 -29.34
CA TRP A 124 10.58 -27.66 -28.99
C TRP A 124 10.78 -28.77 -30.02
N LYS A 125 10.75 -28.46 -31.32
CA LYS A 125 11.00 -29.48 -32.35
C LYS A 125 12.44 -30.05 -32.26
N LYS A 126 13.41 -29.27 -31.78
CA LYS A 126 14.80 -29.75 -31.57
C LYS A 126 14.93 -30.74 -30.41
N THR A 127 13.98 -30.78 -29.48
CA THR A 127 13.98 -31.76 -28.38
C THR A 127 13.43 -33.13 -28.79
N ASP A 128 13.00 -33.27 -30.06
CA ASP A 128 12.43 -34.46 -30.67
C ASP A 128 11.27 -35.10 -29.87
N PRO A 129 10.16 -34.36 -29.66
CA PRO A 129 9.07 -34.77 -28.76
C PRO A 129 8.33 -36.05 -29.18
N TRP A 130 8.55 -36.53 -30.41
CA TRP A 130 7.92 -37.74 -30.91
C TRP A 130 8.68 -39.01 -30.57
N ASN A 131 10.00 -38.92 -30.35
CA ASN A 131 10.86 -40.07 -30.03
C ASN A 131 11.54 -39.95 -28.66
N ASN A 132 11.53 -38.76 -28.06
CA ASN A 132 12.14 -38.50 -26.76
C ASN A 132 11.07 -38.32 -25.68
N PRO A 133 10.92 -39.27 -24.73
CA PRO A 133 9.95 -39.17 -23.65
C PRO A 133 10.28 -38.07 -22.62
N ASP A 134 11.54 -37.61 -22.55
CA ASP A 134 11.96 -36.54 -21.64
C ASP A 134 11.75 -35.14 -22.26
N ALA A 135 11.31 -35.06 -23.51
CA ALA A 135 11.00 -33.79 -24.14
C ALA A 135 9.78 -33.13 -23.48
N PRO A 136 9.74 -31.79 -23.36
CA PRO A 136 8.55 -31.08 -22.94
C PRO A 136 7.34 -31.48 -23.80
N ALA A 137 6.15 -31.58 -23.19
CA ALA A 137 4.96 -32.04 -23.89
C ALA A 137 4.47 -31.03 -24.95
N THR A 138 4.70 -29.74 -24.71
CA THR A 138 4.30 -28.66 -25.62
C THR A 138 5.34 -27.53 -25.61
N PRO A 139 5.40 -26.70 -26.68
CA PRO A 139 6.28 -25.53 -26.72
C PRO A 139 5.94 -24.48 -25.65
N PHE A 140 4.74 -24.50 -25.08
CA PHE A 140 4.30 -23.57 -24.04
C PHE A 140 4.98 -23.78 -22.68
N GLN A 141 5.65 -24.93 -22.49
CA GLN A 141 6.41 -25.25 -21.27
C GLN A 141 7.86 -24.80 -21.35
N LEU A 142 8.30 -24.31 -22.51
CA LEU A 142 9.67 -23.89 -22.71
C LEU A 142 9.91 -22.47 -22.16
N PRO A 143 11.11 -22.20 -21.60
CA PRO A 143 11.49 -20.85 -21.16
C PRO A 143 11.44 -19.80 -22.27
N GLU A 144 11.56 -20.20 -23.53
CA GLU A 144 11.46 -19.33 -24.69
C GLU A 144 10.02 -18.83 -24.95
N PHE A 145 9.01 -19.48 -24.37
CA PHE A 145 7.61 -19.06 -24.48
C PHE A 145 7.26 -18.07 -23.37
N VAL A 146 7.52 -16.79 -23.61
CA VAL A 146 7.12 -15.71 -22.68
C VAL A 146 6.27 -14.69 -23.43
N LEU A 147 5.03 -14.51 -22.97
CA LEU A 147 4.16 -13.46 -23.46
C LEU A 147 4.51 -12.14 -22.78
N ALA A 148 4.67 -11.07 -23.57
CA ALA A 148 4.92 -9.73 -23.04
C ALA A 148 3.83 -9.29 -22.06
N GLU A 149 2.59 -9.71 -22.31
CA GLU A 149 1.44 -9.42 -21.45
C GLU A 149 1.56 -10.07 -20.06
N THR A 150 2.11 -11.28 -19.96
CA THR A 150 2.35 -11.93 -18.66
C THR A 150 3.35 -11.12 -17.84
N VAL A 151 4.44 -10.65 -18.46
CA VAL A 151 5.44 -9.79 -17.79
C VAL A 151 4.84 -8.47 -17.33
N GLN A 152 3.94 -7.88 -18.14
CA GLN A 152 3.23 -6.65 -17.74
C GLN A 152 2.24 -6.90 -16.59
N ALA A 153 1.54 -8.03 -16.60
CA ALA A 153 0.62 -8.39 -15.52
C ALA A 153 1.36 -8.53 -14.19
N GLU A 154 2.49 -9.23 -14.19
CA GLU A 154 3.38 -9.40 -13.02
C GLU A 154 3.96 -8.05 -12.56
N HIS A 155 4.38 -7.20 -13.49
CA HIS A 155 4.88 -5.87 -13.14
C HIS A 155 3.84 -5.03 -12.40
N TRP A 156 2.59 -4.99 -12.91
CA TRP A 156 1.52 -4.24 -12.25
C TRP A 156 1.06 -4.88 -10.96
N GLU A 157 1.15 -6.20 -10.83
CA GLU A 157 0.90 -6.90 -9.56
C GLU A 157 1.92 -6.47 -8.49
N GLN A 158 3.21 -6.43 -8.85
CA GLN A 158 4.25 -5.92 -7.94
C GLN A 158 4.01 -4.47 -7.51
N VAL A 159 3.64 -3.60 -8.47
CA VAL A 159 3.27 -2.20 -8.16
C VAL A 159 2.08 -2.16 -7.21
N ALA A 160 1.06 -3.00 -7.42
CA ALA A 160 -0.11 -3.07 -6.55
C ALA A 160 0.27 -3.45 -5.11
N THR A 161 1.17 -4.44 -4.94
CA THR A 161 1.67 -4.86 -3.62
C THR A 161 2.46 -3.75 -2.94
N ILE A 162 3.37 -3.09 -3.67
CA ILE A 162 4.19 -2.00 -3.11
C ILE A 162 3.30 -0.85 -2.62
N GLU A 163 2.33 -0.44 -3.43
CA GLU A 163 1.42 0.65 -3.08
C GLU A 163 0.46 0.25 -1.94
N ALA A 164 0.03 -1.01 -1.87
CA ALA A 164 -0.77 -1.51 -0.75
C ALA A 164 0.00 -1.44 0.57
N VAL A 165 1.26 -1.89 0.59
CA VAL A 165 2.12 -1.81 1.79
C VAL A 165 2.36 -0.35 2.19
N ALA A 166 2.58 0.55 1.23
CA ALA A 166 2.73 1.97 1.53
C ALA A 166 1.46 2.59 2.14
N ALA A 167 0.27 2.18 1.66
CA ALA A 167 -1.00 2.60 2.24
C ALA A 167 -1.16 2.12 3.70
N GLU A 168 -0.76 0.89 4.00
CA GLU A 168 -0.81 0.32 5.35
C GLU A 168 0.10 1.09 6.31
N VAL A 169 1.36 1.36 5.91
CA VAL A 169 2.29 2.18 6.70
C VAL A 169 1.73 3.58 6.96
N ALA A 170 1.11 4.21 5.96
CA ALA A 170 0.48 5.51 6.15
C ALA A 170 -0.70 5.46 7.13
N SER A 171 -1.51 4.40 7.07
CA SER A 171 -2.60 4.15 8.03
C SER A 171 -2.07 4.05 9.46
N GLU A 172 -1.04 3.23 9.68
CA GLU A 172 -0.44 3.02 11.02
C GLU A 172 0.09 4.33 11.63
N ILE A 173 0.65 5.22 10.80
CA ILE A 173 1.14 6.52 11.26
C ILE A 173 -0.03 7.43 11.61
N SER A 174 -1.09 7.47 10.78
CA SER A 174 -2.30 8.24 11.07
C SER A 174 -2.94 7.84 12.40
N ASP A 175 -3.13 6.54 12.62
CA ASP A 175 -3.78 6.00 13.81
C ASP A 175 -3.01 6.33 15.09
N ARG A 176 -1.68 6.36 15.01
CA ARG A 176 -0.81 6.77 16.14
C ARG A 176 -1.07 8.21 16.58
N TYR A 177 -1.29 9.13 15.64
CA TYR A 177 -1.59 10.52 15.96
C TYR A 177 -3.03 10.72 16.46
N LEU A 178 -3.98 9.91 15.99
CA LEU A 178 -5.33 9.88 16.56
C LEU A 178 -5.30 9.44 18.02
N MET A 179 -4.50 8.44 18.37
CA MET A 179 -4.39 7.95 19.75
C MET A 179 -3.89 9.02 20.73
N PHE A 180 -2.99 9.92 20.31
CA PHE A 180 -2.52 11.04 21.15
C PHE A 180 -3.52 12.20 21.28
N THR A 181 -4.58 12.21 20.47
CA THR A 181 -5.55 13.31 20.43
C THR A 181 -6.68 13.14 21.45
N ILE A 182 -6.87 11.93 21.99
CA ILE A 182 -7.85 11.64 23.05
C ILE A 182 -7.18 11.93 24.41
N ILE A 183 -7.27 13.18 24.89
CA ILE A 183 -6.88 13.61 26.24
C ILE A 183 -8.00 14.47 26.82
#